data_AF-A0A2N1IE79-F1
#
_entry.id   AF-A0A2N1IE79-F1
#
_cell.length_a   1.000
_cell.length_b   1.000
_cell.length_c   1.000
_cell.angle_alpha   90.00
_cell.angle_beta   90.00
_cell.angle_gamma   90.00
#
_symmetry.space_group_name_H-M   'P 1'
#
loop_
_entity.id
_entity.type
_entity.pdbx_description
1 polymer ?
#
loop_
_entity_poly.entity_id
_entity_poly.type
_entity_poly.pdbx_seq_one_letter_code
_entity_poly.pdbx_strand_id
1 'polypeptide(L)'
;MGRTLLRSLHNKLLGIGVLMSLSTKYSKCSADELYDIYEHIDKDVYPDRVKQLIEEIKVRGLSSPVEVEEVYVNTPEEIPPVEFTKKKVFGSIIVILLSGGTLVWDILNGSMSNRTGTILMASDTPSSFYTASIIRIFFIFYFVHLILTEQKKIPNKKINKDT
;
A
#
# COMPACT_ATOMS: atom_id res chain seq x y z
N MET A 1 -25.75 -41.32 10.23
CA MET A 1 -25.26 -40.11 9.51
C MET A 1 -24.04 -39.44 10.20
N GLY A 2 -23.09 -40.19 10.78
CA GLY A 2 -21.98 -39.59 11.55
C GLY A 2 -20.56 -39.90 11.04
N ARG A 3 -20.40 -40.69 9.97
CA ARG A 3 -19.08 -41.15 9.47
C ARG A 3 -18.46 -40.24 8.41
N THR A 4 -19.26 -39.40 7.75
CA THR A 4 -18.80 -38.47 6.70
C THR A 4 -18.18 -37.20 7.27
N LEU A 5 -18.68 -36.71 8.41
CA LEU A 5 -18.12 -35.53 9.09
C LEU A 5 -16.75 -35.81 9.72
N LEU A 6 -16.53 -37.02 10.24
CA LEU A 6 -15.23 -37.44 10.79
C LEU A 6 -14.15 -37.59 9.70
N ARG A 7 -14.49 -38.02 8.48
CA ARG A 7 -13.56 -38.02 7.34
C ARG A 7 -13.24 -36.61 6.83
N SER A 8 -14.22 -35.72 6.84
CA SER A 8 -14.01 -34.32 6.45
C SER A 8 -13.07 -33.60 7.42
N LEU A 9 -13.22 -33.82 8.73
CA LEU A 9 -12.30 -33.28 9.74
C LEU A 9 -10.92 -33.94 9.71
N HIS A 10 -10.82 -35.25 9.43
CA HIS A 10 -9.51 -35.91 9.29
C HIS A 10 -8.73 -35.41 8.07
N ASN A 11 -9.41 -35.16 6.93
CA ASN A 11 -8.76 -34.56 5.76
C ASN A 11 -8.39 -33.09 5.98
N LYS A 12 -9.16 -32.33 6.78
CA LYS A 12 -8.84 -30.94 7.10
C LYS A 12 -7.71 -30.81 8.13
N LEU A 13 -7.61 -31.75 9.08
CA LEU A 13 -6.51 -31.83 10.04
C LEU A 13 -5.21 -32.35 9.41
N LEU A 14 -5.28 -33.24 8.42
CA LEU A 14 -4.12 -33.58 7.59
C LEU A 14 -3.67 -32.38 6.73
N GLY A 15 -4.60 -31.57 6.21
CA GLY A 15 -4.26 -30.33 5.49
C GLY A 15 -3.60 -29.24 6.34
N ILE A 16 -3.92 -29.17 7.64
CA ILE A 16 -3.37 -28.17 8.56
C ILE A 16 -2.08 -28.69 9.24
N GLY A 17 -1.96 -30.00 9.49
CA GLY A 17 -0.74 -30.63 10.00
C GLY A 17 0.43 -30.62 9.02
N VAL A 18 0.16 -30.62 7.70
CA VAL A 18 1.18 -30.44 6.67
C VAL A 18 1.66 -28.97 6.61
N LEU A 19 0.81 -28.01 6.97
CA LEU A 19 1.16 -26.58 6.96
C LEU A 19 2.10 -26.15 8.08
N MET A 20 2.25 -26.96 9.14
CA MET A 20 3.08 -26.61 10.31
C MET A 20 4.34 -27.48 10.51
N SER A 21 4.61 -28.45 9.63
CA SER A 21 5.75 -29.38 9.80
C SER A 21 6.74 -29.45 8.63
N LEU A 22 6.67 -28.58 7.63
CA LEU A 22 7.80 -28.45 6.73
C LEU A 22 8.32 -27.02 6.82
N SER A 23 9.40 -26.85 7.58
CA SER A 23 10.52 -26.12 7.00
C SER A 23 10.78 -26.80 5.65
N THR A 24 10.12 -26.34 4.58
CA THR A 24 10.34 -26.81 3.21
C THR A 24 11.74 -26.35 2.87
N LYS A 25 12.74 -27.08 3.35
CA LYS A 25 14.09 -26.89 2.91
C LYS A 25 14.07 -27.38 1.47
N TYR A 26 13.87 -26.47 0.53
CA TYR A 26 13.87 -26.74 -0.91
C TYR A 26 15.12 -27.55 -1.32
N SER A 27 16.19 -27.45 -0.53
CA SER A 27 17.34 -28.37 -0.45
C SER A 27 17.03 -29.89 -0.54
N LYS A 28 15.83 -30.35 -0.17
CA LYS A 28 15.43 -31.77 -0.16
C LYS A 28 14.44 -32.16 -1.25
N CYS A 29 13.88 -31.19 -1.97
CA CYS A 29 12.95 -31.46 -3.08
C CYS A 29 13.73 -31.94 -4.31
N SER A 30 13.12 -32.80 -5.11
CA SER A 30 13.62 -33.13 -6.44
C SER A 30 13.40 -31.97 -7.43
N ALA A 31 14.05 -32.01 -8.59
CA ALA A 31 13.91 -30.96 -9.61
C ALA A 31 12.44 -30.77 -10.03
N ASP A 32 11.74 -31.86 -10.31
CA ASP A 32 10.34 -31.84 -10.77
C ASP A 32 9.41 -31.28 -9.70
N GLU A 33 9.61 -31.66 -8.43
CA GLU A 33 8.83 -31.11 -7.31
C GLU A 33 9.07 -29.60 -7.13
N LEU A 34 10.29 -29.10 -7.37
CA LEU A 34 10.57 -27.66 -7.29
C LEU A 34 9.82 -26.89 -8.40
N TYR A 35 9.70 -27.47 -9.60
CA TYR A 35 8.94 -26.88 -10.70
C TYR A 35 7.43 -26.91 -10.45
N ASP A 36 6.90 -28.04 -9.99
CA ASP A 36 5.48 -28.18 -9.65
C ASP A 36 5.08 -27.17 -8.57
N ILE A 37 5.94 -26.98 -7.55
CA ILE A 37 5.71 -25.97 -6.51
C ILE A 37 5.77 -24.56 -7.10
N TYR A 38 6.71 -24.28 -8.01
CA TYR A 38 6.85 -22.95 -8.61
C TYR A 38 5.65 -22.57 -9.48
N GLU A 39 5.05 -23.54 -10.17
CA GLU A 39 3.86 -23.32 -11.01
C GLU A 39 2.59 -23.09 -10.18
N HIS A 40 2.45 -23.80 -9.05
CA HIS A 40 1.23 -23.80 -8.25
C HIS A 40 1.27 -22.88 -7.02
N ILE A 41 2.42 -22.29 -6.70
CA ILE A 41 2.53 -21.34 -5.59
C ILE A 41 1.88 -20.01 -5.93
N ASP A 42 1.04 -19.52 -5.03
CA ASP A 42 0.47 -18.17 -5.12
C ASP A 42 1.57 -17.14 -4.82
N LYS A 43 2.04 -16.49 -5.89
CA LYS A 43 3.20 -15.57 -5.88
C LYS A 43 2.89 -14.26 -5.16
N ASP A 44 1.61 -13.87 -5.09
CA ASP A 44 1.17 -12.64 -4.47
C ASP A 44 1.03 -12.81 -2.94
N VAL A 45 0.65 -14.01 -2.49
CA VAL A 45 0.46 -14.30 -1.07
C VAL A 45 1.77 -14.71 -0.37
N TYR A 46 2.71 -15.36 -1.08
CA TYR A 46 3.94 -15.89 -0.49
C TYR A 46 5.23 -15.50 -1.25
N PRO A 47 5.55 -14.20 -1.36
CA PRO A 47 6.68 -13.73 -2.15
C PRO A 47 8.05 -14.22 -1.64
N ASP A 48 8.22 -14.35 -0.32
CA ASP A 48 9.48 -14.79 0.27
C ASP A 48 9.78 -16.27 0.00
N ARG A 49 8.75 -17.10 -0.16
CA ARG A 49 8.89 -18.51 -0.53
C ARG A 49 9.27 -18.68 -1.99
N VAL A 50 8.72 -17.84 -2.86
CA VAL A 50 9.07 -17.79 -4.29
C VAL A 50 10.56 -17.44 -4.45
N LYS A 51 11.07 -16.49 -3.67
CA LYS A 51 12.50 -16.13 -3.68
C LYS A 51 13.40 -17.31 -3.31
N GLN A 52 13.08 -18.02 -2.23
CA GLN A 52 13.84 -19.19 -1.79
C GLN A 52 13.80 -20.34 -2.82
N LEU A 53 12.66 -20.52 -3.49
CA LEU A 53 12.49 -21.53 -4.52
C LEU A 53 13.30 -21.21 -5.78
N ILE A 54 13.27 -19.96 -6.24
CA ILE A 54 14.08 -19.49 -7.37
C ILE A 54 15.58 -19.60 -7.07
N GLU A 55 15.99 -19.26 -5.85
CA GLU A 55 17.38 -19.38 -5.41
C GLU A 55 17.84 -20.85 -5.44
N GLU A 56 17.03 -21.78 -4.93
CA GLU A 56 17.35 -23.21 -4.97
C GLU A 56 17.40 -23.76 -6.41
N ILE A 57 16.49 -23.34 -7.29
CA ILE A 57 16.51 -23.72 -8.73
C ILE A 57 17.79 -23.21 -9.40
N LYS A 58 18.21 -21.97 -9.10
CA LYS A 58 19.46 -21.37 -9.62
C LYS A 58 20.71 -22.09 -9.09
N VAL A 59 20.77 -22.38 -7.79
CA VAL A 59 21.91 -23.06 -7.16
C VAL A 59 22.13 -24.45 -7.76
N ARG A 60 21.07 -25.13 -8.19
CA ARG A 60 21.14 -26.48 -8.77
C ARG A 60 21.43 -26.51 -10.27
N GLY A 61 21.51 -25.35 -10.92
CA GLY A 61 21.73 -25.26 -12.37
C GLY A 61 20.68 -26.01 -13.18
N LEU A 62 19.49 -26.22 -12.62
CA LEU A 62 18.37 -26.80 -13.35
C LEU A 62 18.01 -25.81 -14.45
N SER A 63 18.04 -26.28 -15.70
CA SER A 63 17.74 -25.48 -16.88
C SER A 63 16.36 -24.86 -16.72
N SER A 64 16.36 -23.60 -16.31
CA SER A 64 15.19 -22.75 -16.22
C SER A 64 14.42 -22.86 -17.55
N PRO A 65 13.12 -23.23 -17.57
CA PRO A 65 12.30 -23.04 -18.75
C PRO A 65 11.98 -21.55 -18.98
N VAL A 66 12.55 -20.66 -18.15
CA VAL A 66 12.41 -19.22 -18.27
C VAL A 66 13.73 -18.68 -18.78
N GLU A 67 13.71 -18.17 -20.01
CA GLU A 67 14.68 -17.21 -20.52
C GLU A 67 15.04 -16.25 -19.39
N VAL A 68 16.31 -16.27 -19.01
CA VAL A 68 16.85 -15.40 -18.00
C VAL A 68 16.85 -13.99 -18.60
N GLU A 69 15.74 -13.27 -18.46
CA GLU A 69 15.80 -11.82 -18.43
C GLU A 69 16.62 -11.48 -17.17
N GLU A 70 17.78 -10.91 -17.43
CA GLU A 70 18.81 -10.52 -16.48
C GLU A 70 18.18 -9.91 -15.22
N VAL A 71 18.21 -10.68 -14.13
CA VAL A 71 18.02 -10.12 -12.79
C VAL A 71 19.26 -9.28 -12.51
N TYR A 72 19.20 -8.01 -12.91
CA TYR A 72 20.20 -7.01 -12.59
C TYR A 72 20.40 -6.94 -11.08
N VAL A 73 21.60 -7.32 -10.68
CA VAL A 73 22.22 -6.94 -9.41
C VAL A 73 22.49 -5.43 -9.47
N ASN A 74 22.14 -4.74 -8.37
CA ASN A 74 22.28 -3.30 -8.11
C ASN A 74 21.18 -2.39 -8.68
N THR A 75 20.16 -2.14 -7.87
CA THR A 75 19.45 -0.85 -7.91
C THR A 75 19.43 -0.34 -6.46
N PRO A 76 20.07 0.79 -6.13
CA PRO A 76 19.70 1.51 -4.90
C PRO A 76 18.20 1.72 -4.99
N GLU A 77 17.44 1.36 -3.95
CA GLU A 77 15.99 1.57 -3.83
C GLU A 77 15.55 2.78 -4.67
N GLU A 78 15.20 2.54 -5.94
CA GLU A 78 14.53 3.54 -6.75
C GLU A 78 13.14 3.48 -6.17
N ILE A 79 12.93 4.29 -5.14
CA ILE A 79 11.62 4.82 -4.81
C ILE A 79 11.04 5.17 -6.18
N PRO A 80 10.02 4.44 -6.68
CA PRO A 80 9.51 4.67 -8.01
C PRO A 80 9.28 6.17 -8.08
N PRO A 81 9.84 6.89 -9.08
CA PRO A 81 9.66 8.34 -9.16
C PRO A 81 8.17 8.49 -9.04
N VAL A 82 7.72 9.08 -7.93
CA VAL A 82 6.30 9.11 -7.66
C VAL A 82 5.82 10.03 -8.75
N GLU A 83 5.30 9.44 -9.83
CA GLU A 83 4.72 10.16 -10.93
C GLU A 83 3.44 10.75 -10.35
N PHE A 84 3.64 11.83 -9.60
CA PHE A 84 2.63 12.72 -9.11
C PHE A 84 2.12 13.42 -10.37
N THR A 85 1.26 12.69 -11.06
CA THR A 85 0.42 13.18 -12.14
C THR A 85 -0.23 14.46 -11.65
N LYS A 86 -0.22 15.52 -12.48
CA LYS A 86 -0.83 16.83 -12.22
C LYS A 86 -2.24 16.76 -11.58
N LYS A 87 -2.94 15.64 -11.81
CA LYS A 87 -4.20 15.24 -11.17
C LYS A 87 -4.16 15.24 -9.63
N LYS A 88 -3.08 14.76 -9.00
CA LYS A 88 -2.95 14.71 -7.53
C LYS A 88 -2.83 16.11 -6.91
N VAL A 89 -2.03 16.99 -7.53
CA VAL A 89 -1.92 18.40 -7.10
C VAL A 89 -3.25 19.13 -7.23
N PHE A 90 -3.95 18.93 -8.36
CA PHE A 90 -5.27 19.52 -8.58
C PHE A 90 -6.30 19.05 -7.55
N GLY A 91 -6.32 17.75 -7.23
CA GLY A 91 -7.15 17.20 -6.16
C GLY A 91 -6.83 17.83 -4.79
N SER A 92 -5.54 17.99 -4.46
CA SER A 92 -5.13 18.63 -3.21
C SER A 92 -5.56 20.10 -3.12
N ILE A 93 -5.50 20.86 -4.22
CA ILE A 93 -5.98 22.24 -4.28
C ILE A 93 -7.50 22.30 -4.02
N ILE A 94 -8.28 21.40 -4.63
CA ILE A 94 -9.74 21.34 -4.41
C ILE A 94 -10.05 21.05 -2.93
N VAL A 95 -9.33 20.10 -2.33
CA VAL A 95 -9.53 19.75 -0.90
C VAL A 95 -9.23 20.95 0.00
N ILE A 96 -8.16 21.71 -0.28
CA ILE A 96 -7.82 22.92 0.47
C ILE A 96 -8.92 23.98 0.32
N LEU A 97 -9.42 24.21 -0.89
CA LEU A 97 -10.47 25.20 -1.14
C LEU A 97 -11.78 24.84 -0.46
N LEU A 98 -12.22 23.58 -0.56
CA LEU A 98 -13.45 23.12 0.08
C LEU A 98 -13.33 23.11 1.61
N SER A 99 -12.21 22.58 2.14
CA SER A 99 -11.97 22.55 3.58
C SER A 99 -11.78 23.95 4.16
N GLY A 100 -11.11 24.85 3.45
CA GLY A 100 -10.92 26.24 3.87
C GLY A 100 -12.22 27.03 3.81
N GLY A 101 -12.99 26.89 2.73
CA GLY A 101 -14.28 27.56 2.57
C GLY A 101 -15.30 27.14 3.63
N THR A 102 -15.41 25.83 3.90
CA THR A 102 -16.29 25.31 4.97
C THR A 102 -15.83 25.76 6.35
N LEU A 103 -14.52 25.82 6.62
CA LEU A 103 -14.01 26.35 7.89
C LEU A 103 -14.37 27.83 8.09
N VAL A 104 -14.20 28.66 7.06
CA VAL A 104 -14.60 30.08 7.13
C VAL A 104 -16.10 30.21 7.37
N TRP A 105 -16.91 29.41 6.66
CA TRP A 105 -18.35 29.37 6.85
C TRP A 105 -18.75 28.98 8.29
N ASP A 106 -18.11 27.95 8.84
CA ASP A 106 -18.36 27.48 10.20
C ASP A 106 -17.98 28.54 11.25
N ILE A 107 -16.88 29.26 11.04
CA ILE A 107 -16.44 30.38 11.91
C ILE A 107 -17.44 31.53 11.86
N LEU A 108 -17.91 31.92 10.67
CA LEU A 108 -18.88 33.01 10.52
C LEU A 108 -20.25 32.68 11.12
N ASN A 109 -20.71 31.44 10.97
CA ASN A 109 -21.99 30.99 11.53
C ASN A 109 -21.88 30.54 12.99
N GLY A 110 -20.67 30.50 13.55
CA GLY A 110 -20.43 30.03 14.93
C GLY A 110 -20.89 28.60 15.19
N SER A 111 -21.00 27.77 14.14
CA SER A 111 -21.49 26.40 14.24
C SER A 111 -20.71 25.48 13.30
N MET A 112 -20.38 24.28 13.80
CA MET A 112 -19.59 23.29 13.07
C MET A 112 -20.16 21.90 13.33
N SER A 113 -20.34 21.12 12.26
CA SER A 113 -20.76 19.72 12.41
C SER A 113 -19.58 18.83 12.80
N ASN A 114 -19.77 17.98 13.81
CA ASN A 114 -18.82 16.96 14.21
C ASN A 114 -19.10 15.62 13.47
N ARG A 115 -18.13 14.71 13.49
CA ARG A 115 -18.22 13.38 12.86
C ARG A 115 -19.42 12.54 13.35
N THR A 116 -19.88 12.77 14.57
CA THR A 116 -21.04 12.09 15.17
C THR A 116 -22.39 12.70 14.75
N GLY A 117 -22.38 13.74 13.90
CA GLY A 117 -23.59 14.46 13.48
C GLY A 117 -24.08 15.50 14.49
N THR A 118 -23.36 15.70 15.59
CA THR A 118 -23.67 16.76 16.56
C THR A 118 -23.12 18.10 16.10
N ILE A 119 -23.84 19.19 16.40
CA ILE A 119 -23.42 20.55 16.07
C ILE A 119 -22.64 21.13 17.25
N LEU A 120 -21.38 21.49 17.03
CA LEU A 120 -20.57 22.26 17.95
C LEU A 120 -20.89 23.73 17.73
N MET A 121 -21.38 24.41 18.76
CA MET A 121 -21.63 25.84 18.72
C MET A 121 -20.56 26.59 19.52
N ALA A 122 -20.14 27.74 18.99
CA ALA A 122 -19.19 28.62 19.68
C ALA A 122 -19.75 29.17 21.00
N SER A 123 -21.08 29.28 21.14
CA SER A 123 -21.76 29.70 22.36
C SER A 123 -21.80 28.59 23.42
N ASP A 124 -22.17 27.37 23.01
CA ASP A 124 -22.55 26.31 23.96
C ASP A 124 -21.35 25.43 24.32
N THR A 125 -20.48 25.17 23.34
CA THR A 125 -19.31 24.30 23.50
C THR A 125 -18.05 24.96 22.91
N PRO A 126 -17.66 26.16 23.40
CA PRO A 126 -16.58 26.96 22.82
C PRO A 126 -15.27 26.19 22.73
N SER A 127 -14.88 25.47 23.79
CA SER A 127 -13.63 24.72 23.81
C SER A 127 -13.55 23.69 22.68
N SER A 128 -14.61 22.91 22.46
CA SER A 128 -14.68 21.90 21.41
C SER A 128 -14.71 22.54 20.02
N PHE A 129 -15.47 23.62 19.86
CA PHE A 129 -15.55 24.38 18.61
C PHE A 129 -14.18 24.92 18.18
N TYR A 130 -13.48 25.63 19.08
CA TYR A 130 -12.17 26.21 18.78
C TYR A 130 -11.08 25.14 18.61
N THR A 131 -11.11 24.07 19.41
CA THR A 131 -10.17 22.95 19.25
C THR A 131 -10.33 22.30 17.86
N ALA A 132 -11.57 22.02 17.44
CA ALA A 132 -11.83 21.47 16.11
C ALA A 132 -11.39 22.42 14.99
N SER A 133 -11.61 23.73 15.18
CA SER A 133 -11.18 24.77 14.24
C SER A 133 -9.66 24.82 14.10
N ILE A 134 -8.92 24.80 15.21
CA ILE A 134 -7.45 24.78 15.25
C ILE A 134 -6.91 23.52 14.55
N ILE A 135 -7.47 22.34 14.84
CA ILE A 135 -7.07 21.09 14.17
C ILE A 135 -7.26 21.19 12.65
N ARG A 136 -8.39 21.73 12.18
CA ARG A 136 -8.64 21.94 10.75
C ARG A 136 -7.65 22.93 10.14
N ILE A 137 -7.30 24.01 10.84
CA ILE A 137 -6.28 24.98 10.38
C ILE A 137 -4.94 24.27 10.19
N PHE A 138 -4.48 23.49 11.18
CA PHE A 138 -3.25 22.71 11.05
C PHE A 138 -3.28 21.72 9.89
N PHE A 139 -4.42 21.06 9.67
CA PHE A 139 -4.60 20.15 8.55
C PHE A 139 -4.45 20.88 7.20
N ILE A 140 -5.09 22.05 7.05
CA ILE A 140 -4.94 22.86 5.84
C ILE A 140 -3.48 23.28 5.63
N PHE A 141 -2.80 23.76 6.69
CA PHE A 141 -1.38 24.12 6.61
C PHE A 141 -0.50 22.93 6.23
N TYR A 142 -0.76 21.74 6.78
CA TYR A 142 -0.05 20.53 6.42
C TYR A 142 -0.20 20.19 4.93
N PHE A 143 -1.42 20.27 4.38
CA PHE A 143 -1.65 20.03 2.95
C PHE A 143 -1.02 21.10 2.06
N VAL A 144 -1.06 22.37 2.45
CA VAL A 144 -0.35 23.45 1.75
C VAL A 144 1.16 23.17 1.74
N HIS A 145 1.73 22.82 2.90
CA HIS A 145 3.14 22.47 3.01
C HIS A 145 3.51 21.29 2.11
N LEU A 146 2.68 20.24 2.09
CA LEU A 146 2.86 19.07 1.23
C LEU A 146 2.89 19.47 -0.26
N ILE A 147 1.93 20.27 -0.72
CA ILE A 147 1.92 20.75 -2.11
C ILE A 147 3.19 21.55 -2.43
N LEU A 148 3.60 22.47 -1.54
CA LEU A 148 4.81 23.27 -1.74
C LEU A 148 6.08 22.42 -1.81
N THR A 149 6.20 21.38 -0.97
CA THR A 149 7.33 20.44 -1.04
C THR A 149 7.34 19.62 -2.32
N GLU A 150 6.17 19.25 -2.85
CA GLU A 150 6.06 18.49 -4.09
C GLU A 150 6.32 19.36 -5.34
N GLN A 151 5.91 20.63 -5.35
CA GLN A 151 6.22 21.55 -6.46
C GLN A 151 7.74 21.77 -6.62
N LYS A 152 8.49 21.78 -5.52
CA LYS A 152 9.97 21.91 -5.56
C LYS A 152 10.65 20.70 -6.21
N LYS A 153 10.00 19.54 -6.27
CA LYS A 153 10.54 18.30 -6.86
C LYS A 153 10.31 18.20 -8.36
N ILE A 154 9.52 19.08 -8.98
CA ILE A 154 9.33 19.09 -10.44
C ILE A 154 10.49 19.92 -11.04
N PRO A 155 11.57 19.29 -11.56
CA PRO A 155 12.60 20.04 -12.25
C PRO A 155 11.97 20.77 -13.42
N ASN A 156 12.24 22.07 -13.51
CA ASN A 156 11.81 22.94 -14.59
C ASN A 156 12.42 22.42 -15.89
N LYS A 157 11.68 21.55 -16.61
CA LYS A 157 12.07 21.05 -17.93
C LYS A 157 12.00 22.26 -18.84
N LYS A 158 13.14 22.96 -18.99
CA LYS A 158 13.32 24.03 -19.96
C LYS A 158 12.79 23.51 -21.29
N ILE A 159 11.69 24.11 -21.74
CA ILE A 159 11.19 23.92 -23.09
C ILE A 159 12.23 24.59 -23.98
N ASN A 160 13.19 23.83 -24.49
CA ASN A 160 13.98 24.26 -25.62
C ASN A 160 13.01 24.31 -26.80
N LYS A 161 12.52 25.51 -27.09
CA LYS A 161 11.93 25.84 -28.39
C LYS A 161 13.09 26.06 -29.34
N ASP A 162 13.53 24.98 -29.96
CA ASP A 162 14.33 25.02 -31.19
C ASP A 162 13.71 24.01 -32.16
N THR A 163 12.66 24.40 -32.89
CA THR A 163 12.50 24.16 -34.33
C THR A 163 11.36 25.01 -34.87
#